data_AF-A0A8T3QH18-F1
#
_entry.id   AF-A0A8T3QH18-F1
#
_cell.length_a   1.000
_cell.length_b   1.000
_cell.length_c   1.000
_cell.angle_alpha   90.00
_cell.angle_beta   90.00
_cell.angle_gamma   90.00
#
_symmetry.space_group_name_H-M   'P 1'
#
loop_
_entity.id
_entity.type
_entity.pdbx_description
1 polymer ?
#
loop_
_entity_poly.entity_id
_entity_poly.type
_entity_poly.pdbx_seq_one_letter_code
_entity_poly.pdbx_strand_id
1 'polypeptide(L)'
;MTNRGDGATNLTLTIPIESDEDLRALRGALLAARATELSEIQRRSQRHGLGYGTDSQRDSMTDEVTNLRRRWAMVDRLLAAIDEAVAARE
;
A
#
# COMPACT_ATOMS: atom_id res chain seq x y z
N MET A 1 22.74 22.43 6.54
CA MET A 1 21.55 21.57 6.78
C MET A 1 20.79 21.48 5.48
N THR A 2 21.12 20.50 4.64
CA THR A 2 20.64 20.39 3.26
C THR A 2 19.31 19.64 3.24
N ASN A 3 18.27 20.37 2.85
CA ASN A 3 16.97 19.89 2.42
C ASN A 3 17.18 18.88 1.27
N ARG A 4 17.09 17.57 1.55
CA ARG A 4 17.27 16.50 0.55
C ARG A 4 15.87 16.20 0.00
N GLY A 5 15.68 16.58 -1.26
CA GLY A 5 14.38 16.82 -1.90
C GLY A 5 13.32 15.74 -1.69
N ASP A 6 12.14 16.22 -1.32
CA ASP A 6 10.88 15.46 -1.27
C ASP A 6 10.29 15.36 -2.69
N GLY A 7 11.11 14.91 -3.63
CA GLY A 7 10.70 14.65 -5.02
C GLY A 7 10.20 13.23 -5.14
N ALA A 8 9.02 13.05 -5.74
CA ALA A 8 8.53 11.72 -6.10
C ALA A 8 9.61 11.00 -6.94
N THR A 9 10.18 9.94 -6.38
CA THR A 9 11.18 9.12 -7.08
C THR A 9 10.47 7.93 -7.70
N ASN A 10 10.53 7.83 -9.03
CA ASN A 10 9.96 6.68 -9.73
C ASN A 10 10.89 5.48 -9.57
N LEU A 11 10.33 4.36 -9.12
CA LEU A 11 11.02 3.06 -9.08
C LEU A 11 10.59 2.25 -10.31
N THR A 12 11.56 1.75 -11.08
CA THR A 12 11.31 0.81 -12.19
C THR A 12 11.68 -0.59 -11.75
N LEU A 13 10.77 -1.55 -11.92
CA LEU A 13 10.96 -2.97 -11.62
C LEU A 13 10.73 -3.79 -12.89
N THR A 14 11.65 -4.70 -13.20
CA THR A 14 11.50 -5.68 -14.28
C THR A 14 11.31 -7.04 -13.65
N ILE A 15 10.17 -7.68 -13.92
CA ILE A 15 9.81 -8.99 -13.38
C ILE A 15 9.53 -9.90 -14.58
N PRO A 16 10.23 -11.02 -14.74
CA PRO A 16 9.89 -12.00 -15.77
C PRO A 16 8.56 -12.66 -15.42
N ILE A 17 7.64 -12.65 -16.38
CA ILE A 17 6.33 -13.33 -16.29
C ILE A 17 6.33 -14.40 -17.37
N GLU A 18 6.37 -15.66 -16.95
CA GLU A 18 6.53 -16.80 -17.88
C GLU A 18 5.20 -17.21 -18.52
N SER A 19 4.08 -16.88 -17.87
CA SER A 19 2.74 -17.22 -18.34
C SER A 19 1.67 -16.21 -17.91
N ASP A 20 0.52 -16.24 -18.58
CA ASP A 20 -0.67 -15.47 -18.16
C ASP A 20 -1.24 -15.96 -16.81
N GLU A 21 -0.94 -17.21 -16.42
CA GLU A 21 -1.30 -17.72 -15.11
C GLU A 21 -0.47 -17.06 -13.99
N ASP A 22 0.83 -16.88 -14.20
CA ASP A 22 1.70 -16.16 -13.25
C ASP A 22 1.26 -14.71 -13.07
N LEU A 23 0.87 -14.07 -14.17
CA LEU A 23 0.32 -12.71 -14.14
C LEU A 23 -0.96 -12.64 -13.30
N ARG A 24 -1.89 -13.58 -13.51
CA ARG A 24 -3.13 -13.67 -12.73
C ARG A 24 -2.84 -13.94 -11.26
N ALA A 25 -1.88 -14.82 -10.96
CA ALA A 25 -1.47 -15.14 -9.60
C ALA A 25 -0.86 -13.92 -8.89
N LEU A 26 0.06 -13.20 -9.55
CA LEU A 26 0.65 -11.96 -9.05
C LEU A 26 -0.42 -10.91 -8.74
N ARG A 27 -1.34 -10.68 -9.69
CA ARG A 27 -2.46 -9.74 -9.51
C ARG A 27 -3.35 -10.14 -8.35
N GLY A 28 -3.69 -11.42 -8.23
CA GLY A 28 -4.46 -11.97 -7.11
C GLY A 28 -3.78 -11.76 -5.76
N ALA A 29 -2.47 -12.01 -5.69
CA ALA A 29 -1.69 -11.80 -4.47
C ALA A 29 -1.67 -10.32 -4.04
N LEU A 30 -1.53 -9.39 -4.99
CA LEU A 30 -1.55 -7.95 -4.70
C LEU A 30 -2.95 -7.46 -4.28
N LEU A 31 -4.02 -7.98 -4.88
CA LEU A 31 -5.38 -7.70 -4.45
C LEU A 31 -5.65 -8.19 -3.03
N ALA A 32 -5.17 -9.39 -2.68
CA ALA A 32 -5.25 -9.92 -1.33
C ALA A 32 -4.48 -9.03 -0.34
N ALA A 33 -3.25 -8.63 -0.68
CA ALA A 33 -2.46 -7.70 0.13
C ALA A 33 -3.19 -6.36 0.34
N ARG A 34 -3.80 -5.80 -0.70
CA ARG A 34 -4.58 -4.56 -0.62
C ARG A 34 -5.77 -4.70 0.35
N ALA A 35 -6.48 -5.83 0.29
CA ALA A 35 -7.61 -6.11 1.18
C ALA A 35 -7.16 -6.26 2.64
N THR A 36 -6.03 -6.90 2.88
CA THR A 36 -5.42 -7.02 4.22
C THR A 36 -5.08 -5.65 4.79
N GLU A 37 -4.39 -4.79 4.02
CA GLU A 37 -4.04 -3.44 4.50
C GLU A 37 -5.29 -2.59 4.80
N LEU A 38 -6.32 -2.66 3.95
CA LEU A 38 -7.57 -1.94 4.19
C LEU A 38 -8.27 -2.44 5.46
N SER A 39 -8.29 -3.75 5.68
CA SER A 39 -8.88 -4.37 6.87
C SER A 39 -8.16 -3.94 8.15
N GLU A 40 -6.83 -3.84 8.11
CA GLU A 40 -6.03 -3.34 9.24
C GLU A 40 -6.31 -1.87 9.55
N ILE A 41 -6.44 -1.01 8.53
CA ILE A 41 -6.81 0.40 8.69
C ILE A 41 -8.20 0.51 9.33
N GLN A 42 -9.18 -0.27 8.85
CA GLN A 42 -10.55 -0.25 9.38
C GLN A 42 -10.61 -0.76 10.83
N ARG A 43 -9.94 -1.88 11.14
CA ARG A 43 -9.87 -2.45 12.50
C ARG A 43 -9.29 -1.45 13.51
N ARG A 44 -8.34 -0.62 13.08
CA ARG A 44 -7.77 0.44 13.93
C ARG A 44 -8.69 1.63 14.05
N SER A 45 -9.31 2.07 12.94
CA SER A 45 -10.33 3.14 12.93
C SER A 45 -11.47 2.86 13.93
N GLN A 46 -11.94 1.61 14.03
CA GLN A 46 -12.96 1.22 15.00
C GLN A 46 -12.49 1.31 16.45
N ARG A 47 -11.23 0.97 16.74
CA ARG A 47 -10.65 1.13 18.09
C ARG A 47 -10.57 2.60 18.52
N HIS A 48 -10.39 3.54 17.59
CA HIS A 48 -10.39 4.98 17.88
C HIS A 48 -11.75 5.53 18.35
N GLY A 49 -12.85 4.94 17.90
CA GLY A 49 -14.21 5.38 18.29
C GLY A 49 -14.53 5.15 19.78
N LEU A 50 -13.76 4.33 20.48
CA LEU A 50 -14.03 3.93 21.87
C LEU A 50 -13.24 4.75 22.92
N GLY A 51 -12.44 5.75 22.53
CA GLY A 51 -11.94 6.79 23.45
C GLY A 51 -10.84 6.39 24.44
N TYR A 52 -10.29 5.18 24.39
CA TYR A 52 -9.22 4.74 25.29
C TYR A 52 -7.84 5.16 24.74
N GLY A 53 -7.29 6.30 25.19
CA GLY A 53 -5.90 6.65 24.88
C GLY A 53 -5.39 7.93 25.56
N THR A 54 -4.27 7.81 26.30
CA THR A 54 -3.45 8.96 26.71
C THR A 54 -2.81 9.63 25.48
N ASP A 55 -2.35 10.88 25.57
CA ASP A 55 -1.86 11.62 24.39
C ASP A 55 -0.69 10.91 23.67
N SER A 56 0.23 10.27 24.41
CA SER A 56 1.32 9.48 23.80
C SER A 56 0.82 8.22 23.07
N GLN A 57 -0.29 7.62 23.52
CA GLN A 57 -0.94 6.51 22.83
C GLN A 57 -1.63 6.97 21.55
N ARG A 58 -2.07 8.24 21.47
CA ARG A 58 -2.65 8.80 20.25
C ARG A 58 -1.57 9.11 19.20
N ASP A 59 -0.41 9.62 19.61
CA ASP A 59 0.69 9.96 18.71
C ASP A 59 1.31 8.73 18.04
N SER A 60 1.72 7.73 18.84
CA SER A 60 2.22 6.44 18.34
C SER A 60 1.25 5.77 17.36
N MET A 61 -0.04 5.79 17.70
CA MET A 61 -1.09 5.21 16.86
C MET A 61 -1.30 6.01 15.56
N THR A 62 -1.11 7.33 15.58
CA THR A 62 -1.19 8.19 14.39
C THR A 62 -0.07 7.86 13.40
N ASP A 63 1.14 7.62 13.90
CA ASP A 63 2.27 7.18 13.07
C ASP A 63 2.00 5.81 12.45
N GLU A 64 1.45 4.88 13.24
CA GLU A 64 1.07 3.55 12.75
C GLU A 64 -0.01 3.59 11.67
N VAL A 65 -1.09 4.37 11.85
CA VAL A 65 -2.15 4.53 10.84
C VAL A 65 -1.60 5.22 9.59
N THR A 66 -0.72 6.20 9.76
CA THR A 66 -0.03 6.86 8.65
C THR A 66 0.81 5.86 7.86
N ASN A 67 1.55 4.98 8.53
CA ASN A 67 2.32 3.94 7.88
C ASN A 67 1.42 2.94 7.13
N LEU A 68 0.32 2.48 7.73
CA LEU A 68 -0.64 1.61 7.04
C LEU A 68 -1.23 2.26 5.78
N ARG A 69 -1.60 3.54 5.85
CA ARG A 69 -2.09 4.28 4.67
C ARG A 69 -1.04 4.40 3.59
N ARG A 70 0.23 4.61 3.95
CA ARG A 70 1.35 4.62 2.99
C ARG A 70 1.50 3.26 2.30
N ARG A 71 1.47 2.17 3.06
CA ARG A 71 1.54 0.79 2.52
C ARG A 71 0.37 0.49 1.59
N TRP A 72 -0.85 0.82 2.01
CA TRP A 72 -2.05 0.66 1.18
C TRP A 72 -1.94 1.44 -0.15
N ALA A 73 -1.53 2.71 -0.09
CA ALA A 73 -1.35 3.53 -1.29
C ALA A 73 -0.24 3.00 -2.22
N MET A 74 0.82 2.40 -1.68
CA MET A 74 1.85 1.75 -2.49
C MET A 74 1.33 0.51 -3.22
N VAL A 75 0.57 -0.35 -2.55
CA VAL A 75 -0.03 -1.54 -3.18
C VAL A 75 -1.02 -1.13 -4.27
N ASP A 76 -1.80 -0.07 -4.04
CA ASP A 76 -2.74 0.47 -5.01
C ASP A 76 -2.01 0.97 -6.28
N ARG A 77 -0.90 1.70 -6.13
CA ARG A 77 -0.05 2.13 -7.25
C ARG A 77 0.61 0.96 -8.00
N LEU A 78 1.04 -0.08 -7.30
CA LEU A 78 1.60 -1.28 -7.92
C LEU A 78 0.57 -2.01 -8.77
N LEU A 79 -0.67 -2.14 -8.28
CA LEU A 79 -1.77 -2.72 -9.05
C LEU A 79 -2.06 -1.90 -10.32
N ALA A 80 -2.13 -0.57 -10.19
CA ALA A 80 -2.33 0.32 -11.34
C ALA A 80 -1.21 0.17 -12.39
N ALA A 81 0.06 0.15 -11.95
CA ALA A 81 1.20 -0.02 -12.85
C ALA A 81 1.20 -1.38 -13.58
N ILE A 82 0.74 -2.46 -12.92
CA ILE A 82 0.58 -3.77 -13.56
C ILE A 82 -0.56 -3.74 -14.57
N ASP A 83 -1.72 -3.19 -14.21
CA ASP A 83 -2.86 -3.11 -15.11
C ASP A 83 -2.52 -2.25 -16.37
N GLU A 84 -1.78 -1.15 -16.21
CA GLU A 84 -1.24 -0.36 -17.33
C GLU A 84 -0.24 -1.14 -18.19
N ALA A 85 0.69 -1.87 -17.56
CA ALA A 85 1.67 -2.68 -18.29
C ALA A 85 1.02 -3.83 -19.07
N VAL A 86 -0.09 -4.39 -18.57
CA VAL A 86 -0.87 -5.42 -19.27
C VAL A 86 -1.61 -4.81 -20.46
N ALA A 87 -2.28 -3.67 -20.28
CA ALA A 87 -2.98 -2.98 -21.37
C ALA A 87 -2.04 -2.55 -22.51
N ALA A 88 -0.78 -2.20 -22.19
CA ALA A 88 0.22 -1.85 -23.19
C ALA A 88 0.74 -3.03 -24.03
N ARG A 89 0.42 -4.29 -23.66
CA ARG A 89 0.78 -5.49 -24.42
C ARG A 89 -0.24 -5.85 -25.51
N GLU A 90 -1.46 -5.37 -25.39
CA GLU A 90 -2.59 -5.63 -26.31
C GLU A 90 -2.59 -4.65 -27.50
#